data_AF-A0A520HS65-F1
#
_entry.id   AF-A0A520HS65-F1
#
_cell.length_a   1.000
_cell.length_b   1.000
_cell.length_c   1.000
_cell.angle_alpha   90.00
_cell.angle_beta   90.00
_cell.angle_gamma   90.00
#
_symmetry.space_group_name_H-M   'P 1'
#
loop_
_entity.id
_entity.type
_entity.pdbx_description
1 polymer ?
#
loop_
_entity_poly.entity_id
_entity_poly.type
_entity_poly.pdbx_seq_one_letter_code
_entity_poly.pdbx_strand_id
1 'polypeptide(L)' 'MTAPLHILVDADACPVKDEIYKVAWRRAVAVTIVANSFIRIPDHPLIAREIVSDGFDAADDWIAERAGPKTAVIT' A
#
# COMPACT_ATOMS: atom_id res chain seq x y z
N MET A 1 -15.54 1.16 -17.56
CA MET A 1 -15.73 0.80 -16.14
C MET A 1 -14.70 1.57 -15.34
N THR A 2 -15.09 2.27 -14.28
CA THR A 2 -14.16 3.04 -13.43
C THR A 2 -13.34 2.09 -12.57
N ALA A 3 -12.03 2.31 -12.46
CA ALA A 3 -11.18 1.52 -11.57
C ALA A 3 -11.65 1.63 -10.10
N PRO A 4 -11.57 0.55 -9.31
CA PRO A 4 -11.91 0.60 -7.89
C PRO A 4 -10.92 1.50 -7.13
N LEU A 5 -11.34 1.98 -5.96
CA LEU A 5 -10.44 2.71 -5.06
C LEU A 5 -9.34 1.77 -4.54
N HIS A 6 -8.12 2.31 -4.37
CA HIS A 6 -6.97 1.56 -3.85
C HIS A 6 -6.12 2.48 -2.97
N ILE A 7 -5.56 1.94 -1.88
CA ILE A 7 -4.54 2.62 -1.06
C ILE A 7 -3.18 1.96 -1.34
N LEU A 8 -2.17 2.77 -1.66
CA LEU A 8 -0.78 2.32 -1.76
C LEU A 8 -0.02 2.93 -0.58
N VAL A 9 0.80 2.13 0.09
CA VAL A 9 1.52 2.54 1.30
C VAL A 9 2.99 2.20 1.14
N ASP A 10 3.85 3.20 1.24
CA ASP A 10 5.27 2.97 1.55
C ASP A 10 5.36 2.55 3.02
N ALA A 11 5.92 1.37 3.27
CA ALA A 11 5.92 0.72 4.57
C ALA A 11 7.24 0.81 5.33
N ASP A 12 8.30 1.34 4.71
CA ASP A 12 9.68 1.26 5.21
C ASP A 12 9.85 2.01 6.55
N ALA A 13 9.02 3.03 6.80
CA ALA A 13 8.95 3.73 8.09
C ALA A 13 7.52 4.10 8.52
N CYS A 14 6.47 3.57 7.87
CA CYS A 14 5.09 4.01 8.13
C CYS A 14 4.62 3.66 9.56
N PRO A 15 4.33 4.66 10.43
CA PRO A 15 3.93 4.45 11.81
C PRO A 15 2.43 4.16 11.98
N VAL A 16 1.64 4.28 10.91
CA VAL A 16 0.16 4.26 10.96
C VAL A 16 -0.48 3.11 10.17
N LYS A 17 0.24 2.00 9.98
CA LYS A 17 -0.26 0.84 9.22
C LYS A 17 -1.57 0.28 9.80
N ASP A 18 -1.69 0.22 11.12
CA ASP A 18 -2.89 -0.30 11.79
C ASP A 18 -4.12 0.60 11.58
N GLU A 19 -3.93 1.92 11.57
CA GLU A 19 -4.97 2.88 11.22
C GLU A 19 -5.42 2.71 9.77
N ILE A 20 -4.48 2.50 8.85
CA ILE A 20 -4.78 2.24 7.43
C ILE A 20 -5.63 0.99 7.30
N TYR A 21 -5.30 -0.10 7.99
CA TYR A 21 -6.11 -1.33 7.98
C TYR A 21 -7.53 -1.10 8.50
N LYS A 22 -7.69 -0.39 9.62
CA LYS A 22 -9.02 -0.05 10.17
C LYS A 22 -9.85 0.77 9.18
N VAL A 23 -9.25 1.70 8.45
CA VAL A 23 -9.94 2.49 7.42
C VAL A 23 -10.31 1.62 6.22
N ALA A 24 -9.37 0.81 5.73
CA ALA A 24 -9.56 -0.09 4.60
C ALA A 24 -10.73 -1.05 4.81
N TRP A 25 -10.81 -1.69 5.97
CA TRP A 25 -11.90 -2.60 6.33
C TRP A 25 -13.26 -1.91 6.35
N ARG A 26 -13.34 -0.73 6.98
CA ARG A 26 -14.59 0.04 7.07
C ARG A 26 -15.07 0.58 5.72
N ARG A 27 -14.15 0.84 4.80
CA ARG A 27 -14.45 1.39 3.47
C ARG A 27 -14.49 0.33 2.37
N ALA A 28 -14.15 -0.92 2.69
CA ALA A 28 -13.97 -2.00 1.72
C ALA A 28 -13.02 -1.60 0.56
N VAL A 29 -11.91 -0.95 0.90
CA VAL A 29 -10.89 -0.49 -0.07
C VAL A 29 -9.65 -1.36 0.06
N ALA A 30 -9.13 -1.83 -1.07
CA ALA A 30 -7.90 -2.61 -1.10
C ALA A 30 -6.69 -1.77 -0.70
N VAL A 31 -5.68 -2.40 -0.10
CA VAL A 31 -4.41 -1.81 0.32
C VAL A 31 -3.28 -2.67 -0.20
N THR A 32 -2.28 -2.05 -0.82
CA THR A 32 -0.99 -2.69 -1.06
C THR A 32 0.08 -2.03 -0.19
N ILE A 33 0.72 -2.84 0.65
CA ILE A 33 1.86 -2.47 1.48
C ILE A 33 3.13 -2.73 0.68
N VAL A 34 3.82 -1.66 0.30
CA VAL A 34 5.07 -1.70 -0.49
C VAL A 34 6.23 -1.54 0.47
N ALA A 35 7.20 -2.45 0.44
CA ALA A 35 8.35 -2.41 1.34
C ALA A 35 9.61 -2.92 0.64
N ASN A 36 10.76 -2.40 1.02
CA ASN A 36 12.06 -2.88 0.54
C ASN A 36 12.50 -4.21 1.19
N SER A 37 11.73 -4.69 2.16
CA SER A 37 12.05 -5.86 2.97
C SER A 37 10.77 -6.53 3.49
N PHE A 38 10.90 -7.78 3.94
CA PHE A 38 9.74 -8.52 4.44
C PHE A 38 9.08 -7.79 5.61
N ILE A 39 7.80 -7.45 5.42
CA ILE A 39 6.96 -6.89 6.47
C ILE A 39 5.77 -7.80 6.74
N ARG A 40 5.42 -7.95 8.03
CA ARG A 40 4.23 -8.69 8.44
C ARG A 40 2.99 -7.85 8.15
N ILE A 41 2.02 -8.46 7.48
CA ILE A 41 0.69 -7.88 7.22
C ILE A 41 -0.40 -8.80 7.80
N PRO A 42 -1.61 -8.29 8.08
CA PRO A 42 -2.77 -9.12 8.41
C PRO A 42 -3.10 -10.09 7.27
N ASP A 43 -3.55 -11.29 7.62
CA ASP A 43 -4.15 -12.22 6.66
C ASP A 43 -5.59 -11.78 6.37
N HIS A 44 -5.76 -10.96 5.34
CA HIS A 44 -7.04 -10.38 5.00
C HIS A 44 -7.13 -10.11 3.48
N PRO A 45 -8.26 -10.41 2.81
CA PRO A 45 -8.38 -10.33 1.33
C PRO A 45 -8.20 -8.92 0.75
N LEU A 46 -8.36 -7.87 1.57
CA LEU A 46 -8.11 -6.48 1.17
C LEU A 46 -6.65 -6.06 1.29
N ILE A 47 -5.78 -6.84 1.94
CA ILE A 47 -4.40 -6.44 2.23
C ILE A 47 -3.44 -7.30 1.41
N ALA A 48 -2.71 -6.65 0.52
CA ALA A 48 -1.63 -7.25 -0.24
C ALA A 48 -0.28 -6.67 0.22
N ARG A 49 0.80 -7.41 -0.06
CA ARG A 49 2.17 -6.97 0.13
C ARG A 49 2.91 -7.05 -1.18
N GLU A 50 3.63 -5.98 -1.50
CA GLU A 50 4.64 -5.94 -2.54
C GLU A 50 6.01 -5.77 -1.88
N ILE A 51 6.96 -6.61 -2.28
CA ILE A 51 8.37 -6.44 -1.89
C ILE A 51 9.14 -5.94 -3.11
N VAL A 52 9.75 -4.77 -2.98
CA VAL A 52 10.62 -4.16 -3.99
C VAL A 52 12.10 -4.40 -3.63
N SER A 53 13.01 -4.02 -4.51
CA SER A 53 14.44 -4.04 -4.19
C SER A 53 14.77 -3.06 -3.06
N ASP A 54 15.94 -3.23 -2.44
CA ASP A 54 16.54 -2.31 -1.48
C ASP A 54 17.22 -1.10 -2.14
N GLY A 55 16.95 -0.90 -3.44
CA GLY A 55 17.40 0.27 -4.17
C GLY A 55 16.78 1.54 -3.59
N PHE A 56 17.56 2.62 -3.60
CA PHE A 56 17.03 3.94 -3.32
C PHE A 56 15.85 4.23 -4.28
N ASP A 57 14.79 4.86 -3.77
CA ASP A 57 13.54 5.18 -4.48
C ASP A 57 12.73 3.97 -5.03
N ALA A 58 13.10 2.71 -4.75
CA ALA A 58 12.42 1.55 -5.34
C ALA A 58 10.93 1.46 -4.97
N ALA A 59 10.56 1.83 -3.74
CA ALA A 59 9.17 1.88 -3.30
C ALA A 59 8.42 3.05 -3.97
N ASP A 60 9.06 4.22 -4.02
CA ASP A 60 8.52 5.43 -4.64
C ASP A 60 8.23 5.22 -6.13
N ASP A 61 9.18 4.67 -6.87
CA ASP A 61 9.04 4.37 -8.30
C ASP A 61 7.86 3.41 -8.53
N TRP A 62 7.79 2.33 -7.74
CA TRP A 62 6.71 1.35 -7.87
C TRP A 62 5.33 1.97 -7.60
N ILE A 63 5.24 2.83 -6.57
CA ILE A 63 4.02 3.55 -6.20
C ILE A 63 3.66 4.56 -7.29
N ALA A 64 4.61 5.34 -7.78
CA ALA A 64 4.42 6.36 -8.80
C ALA A 64 3.87 5.77 -10.11
N GLU A 65 4.39 4.61 -10.53
CA GLU A 65 3.91 3.89 -11.71
C GLU A 65 2.45 3.40 -11.61
N ARG A 66 1.94 3.16 -10.40
CA ARG A 66 0.60 2.58 -10.15
C ARG A 66 -0.39 3.59 -9.58
N ALA A 67 0.08 4.75 -9.16
CA ALA A 67 -0.77 5.83 -8.69
C ALA A 67 -1.66 6.34 -9.83
N GLY A 68 -2.90 6.69 -9.50
CA GLY A 68 -3.86 7.18 -10.47
C GLY A 68 -5.05 7.89 -9.82
N PRO A 69 -6.06 8.31 -10.60
CA PRO A 69 -7.17 9.13 -10.11
C PRO A 69 -8.05 8.49 -9.01
N LYS A 70 -7.88 7.19 -8.74
CA LYS A 70 -8.63 6.41 -7.74
C LYS A 70 -7.71 5.83 -6.65
N THR A 71 -6.50 6.35 -6.55
CA THR A 71 -5.48 5.87 -5.61
C THR A 71 -5.25 6.91 -4.51
N ALA A 72 -5.20 6.46 -3.26
CA ALA A 72 -4.64 7.24 -2.16
C ALA A 72 -3.24 6.70 -1.84
N VAL A 73 -2.24 7.58 -1.83
CA VAL A 73 -0.85 7.22 -1.53
C VAL A 73 -0.51 7.69 -0.12
N ILE A 74 0.13 6.82 0.66
CA ILE A 74 0.69 7.13 1.98
C ILE A 74 2.20 6.89 1.91
N THR A 75 2.98 7.94 2.18
CA THR A 75 4.45 7.99 2.24
C THR A 75 4.85 8.75 3.50
#